data_AF-A0A4R6Z211-F1
#
_entry.id   AF-A0A4R6Z211-F1
#
_cell.length_a   1.000
_cell.length_b   1.000
_cell.length_c   1.000
_cell.angle_alpha   90.00
_cell.angle_beta   90.00
_cell.angle_gamma   90.00
#
_symmetry.space_group_name_H-M   'P 1'
#
loop_
_entity.id
_entity.type
_entity.pdbx_description
1 polymer ?
#
loop_
_entity_poly.entity_id
_entity_poly.type
_entity_poly.pdbx_seq_one_letter_code
_entity_poly.pdbx_strand_id
1 'polypeptide(L)'
;MYFEIQRIVSLAAEAASPHQVGFDPEFRLRQELKRVVRDVPDEAIPAELREAVLTGSVVGQQAAEWLPALRQWLEQECRRTGV
;
A
#
# COMPACT_ATOMS: atom_id res chain seq x y z
N MET A 1 -5.05 -7.53 10.34
CA MET A 1 -5.54 -7.03 9.05
C MET A 1 -5.50 -5.50 8.97
N TYR A 2 -6.12 -4.78 9.91
CA TYR A 2 -6.02 -3.32 10.00
C TYR A 2 -4.56 -2.80 9.95
N PHE A 3 -3.66 -3.36 10.77
CA PHE A 3 -2.28 -2.90 10.84
C PHE A 3 -1.50 -3.14 9.54
N GLU A 4 -1.75 -4.24 8.85
CA GLU A 4 -1.14 -4.57 7.57
C GLU A 4 -1.63 -3.59 6.49
N ILE A 5 -2.93 -3.29 6.45
CA ILE A 5 -3.51 -2.30 5.52
C ILE A 5 -2.95 -0.91 5.81
N GLN A 6 -2.89 -0.50 7.09
CA GLN A 6 -2.28 0.75 7.51
C GLN A 6 -0.81 0.85 7.10
N ARG A 7 -0.07 -0.26 7.20
CA ARG A 7 1.33 -0.34 6.77
C ARG A 7 1.46 -0.21 5.26
N ILE A 8 0.60 -0.85 4.47
CA ILE A 8 0.57 -0.70 3.00
C ILE A 8 0.31 0.78 2.64
N VAL A 9 -0.67 1.43 3.26
CA VAL A 9 -0.97 2.86 3.04
C VAL A 9 0.25 3.71 3.36
N SER A 10 0.96 3.40 4.45
CA SER A 10 2.16 4.15 4.86
C SER A 10 3.30 4.00 3.85
N LEU A 11 3.51 2.80 3.31
CA LEU A 11 4.51 2.56 2.26
C LEU A 11 4.16 3.31 0.96
N ALA A 12 2.90 3.29 0.55
CA ALA A 12 2.44 4.04 -0.63
C ALA A 12 2.54 5.56 -0.43
N ALA A 13 2.25 6.05 0.77
CA ALA A 13 2.40 7.47 1.12
C ALA A 13 3.87 7.92 1.09
N GLU A 14 4.79 7.07 1.58
CA GLU A 14 6.22 7.32 1.45
C GLU A 14 6.63 7.36 -0.02
N ALA A 15 6.23 6.36 -0.82
CA ALA A 15 6.50 6.30 -2.25
C ALA A 15 5.99 7.53 -3.02
N ALA A 16 4.81 8.04 -2.65
CA ALA A 16 4.18 9.22 -3.26
C ALA A 16 4.81 10.55 -2.81
N SER A 17 5.65 10.55 -1.77
CA SER A 17 6.26 11.76 -1.25
C SER A 17 7.46 12.20 -2.11
N PRO A 18 7.76 13.50 -2.21
CA PRO A 18 8.98 13.97 -2.87
C PRO A 18 10.24 13.42 -2.18
N HIS A 19 11.13 12.83 -2.96
CA HIS A 19 12.40 12.30 -2.49
C HIS A 19 13.57 13.22 -2.83
N GLN A 20 14.66 13.11 -2.06
CA GLN A 20 15.89 13.80 -2.39
C GLN A 20 16.45 13.28 -3.73
N VAL A 21 17.06 14.17 -4.50
CA VAL A 21 17.71 13.82 -5.77
C VAL A 21 18.80 12.76 -5.51
N GLY A 22 18.75 11.65 -6.24
CA GLY A 22 19.69 10.53 -6.08
C GLY A 22 19.26 9.49 -5.04
N PHE A 23 18.13 9.68 -4.37
CA PHE A 23 17.53 8.68 -3.49
C PHE A 23 16.32 8.04 -4.16
N ASP A 24 16.39 6.73 -4.39
CA ASP A 24 15.27 5.91 -4.90
C ASP A 24 14.88 4.86 -3.84
N PRO A 25 13.76 5.05 -3.12
CA PRO A 25 13.29 4.09 -2.14
C PRO A 25 12.56 2.89 -2.74
N GLU A 26 12.29 2.85 -4.04
CA GLU A 26 11.38 1.90 -4.68
C GLU A 26 11.76 0.45 -4.38
N PHE A 27 13.06 0.11 -4.45
CA PHE A 27 13.53 -1.25 -4.16
C PHE A 27 13.21 -1.68 -2.72
N ARG A 28 13.51 -0.82 -1.75
CA ARG A 28 13.24 -1.08 -0.32
C ARG A 28 11.74 -1.17 -0.07
N LEU A 29 10.97 -0.23 -0.61
CA LEU A 29 9.51 -0.19 -0.48
C LEU A 29 8.85 -1.45 -1.03
N ARG A 30 9.29 -1.93 -2.20
CA ARG A 30 8.80 -3.19 -2.78
C ARG A 30 9.13 -4.40 -1.92
N GLN A 31 10.32 -4.46 -1.33
CA GLN A 31 10.66 -5.55 -0.41
C GLN A 31 9.78 -5.53 0.84
N GLU A 32 9.53 -4.37 1.42
CA GLU A 32 8.66 -4.20 2.57
C GLU A 32 7.20 -4.52 2.23
N LEU A 33 6.70 -4.05 1.08
CA LEU A 33 5.36 -4.35 0.60
C LEU A 33 5.15 -5.86 0.45
N LYS A 34 6.10 -6.57 -0.17
CA LYS A 34 6.05 -8.04 -0.31
C LYS A 34 5.98 -8.76 1.03
N ARG A 35 6.62 -8.23 2.07
CA ARG A 35 6.57 -8.81 3.44
C ARG A 35 5.18 -8.63 4.03
N VAL A 36 4.62 -7.43 3.94
CA VAL A 36 3.32 -7.10 4.54
C VAL A 36 2.18 -7.80 3.81
N VAL A 37 2.20 -7.80 2.47
CA VAL A 37 1.13 -8.38 1.64
C VAL A 37 0.98 -9.88 1.85
N ARG A 38 2.07 -10.60 2.20
CA ARG A 38 2.00 -12.04 2.52
C ARG A 38 1.10 -12.36 3.71
N ASP A 39 0.91 -11.41 4.62
CA ASP A 39 0.09 -11.57 5.83
C ASP A 39 -1.34 -11.04 5.63
N VAL A 40 -1.66 -10.54 4.43
CA VAL A 40 -3.01 -10.10 4.03
C VAL A 40 -3.66 -11.20 3.21
N PRO A 41 -4.83 -11.73 3.61
CA PRO A 41 -5.58 -12.67 2.78
C PRO A 41 -5.94 -12.06 1.42
N ASP A 42 -5.75 -12.80 0.33
CA ASP A 42 -5.99 -12.30 -1.02
C ASP A 42 -7.42 -11.76 -1.19
N GLU A 43 -8.41 -12.44 -0.60
CA GLU A 43 -9.83 -12.06 -0.58
C GLU A 43 -10.12 -10.75 0.17
N ALA A 44 -9.22 -10.31 1.06
CA ALA A 44 -9.35 -9.05 1.78
C ALA A 44 -8.87 -7.84 0.96
N ILE A 45 -8.12 -8.07 -0.12
CA ILE A 45 -7.63 -7.01 -1.00
C ILE A 45 -8.74 -6.65 -2.00
N PRO A 46 -9.17 -5.38 -2.09
CA PRO A 46 -10.16 -4.94 -3.07
C PRO A 46 -9.73 -5.29 -4.49
N ALA A 47 -10.68 -5.71 -5.32
CA ALA A 47 -10.40 -6.22 -6.66
C ALA A 47 -9.65 -5.18 -7.52
N GLU A 48 -10.01 -3.91 -7.37
CA GLU A 48 -9.39 -2.76 -8.03
C GLU A 48 -7.94 -2.50 -7.58
N LEU A 49 -7.55 -2.94 -6.38
CA LEU A 49 -6.20 -2.76 -5.82
C LEU A 49 -5.33 -4.01 -5.97
N ARG A 50 -5.93 -5.17 -6.19
CA ARG A 50 -5.26 -6.48 -6.12
C ARG A 50 -4.01 -6.55 -7.00
N GLU A 51 -4.15 -6.24 -8.29
CA GLU A 51 -3.02 -6.28 -9.22
C GLU A 51 -1.92 -5.31 -8.79
N ALA A 52 -2.28 -4.07 -8.45
CA ALA A 52 -1.32 -3.04 -8.08
C ALA A 52 -0.57 -3.37 -6.78
N VAL A 53 -1.25 -3.97 -5.80
CA VAL A 53 -0.65 -4.39 -4.52
C VAL A 53 0.28 -5.59 -4.72
N LEU A 54 -0.15 -6.59 -5.50
CA LEU A 54 0.63 -7.81 -5.72
C LEU A 54 1.86 -7.58 -6.60
N THR A 55 1.76 -6.70 -7.60
CA THR A 55 2.87 -6.34 -8.50
C THR A 55 3.81 -5.29 -7.92
N GLY A 56 3.34 -4.52 -6.92
CA GLY A 56 4.09 -3.46 -6.27
C GLY A 56 4.00 -2.10 -6.95
N SER A 57 3.04 -1.90 -7.86
CA SER A 57 2.74 -0.61 -8.49
C SER A 57 2.33 0.46 -7.49
N VAL A 58 1.70 0.06 -6.37
CA VAL A 58 1.29 0.96 -5.28
C VAL A 58 2.46 1.67 -4.56
N VAL A 59 3.69 1.19 -4.74
CA VAL A 59 4.92 1.80 -4.20
C VAL A 59 5.94 2.16 -5.29
N GLY A 60 5.52 2.16 -6.55
CA GLY A 60 6.33 2.60 -7.68
C GLY A 60 5.99 4.03 -8.11
N GLN A 61 6.36 4.38 -9.35
CA GLN A 61 6.14 5.72 -9.91
C GLN A 61 4.67 6.21 -9.87
N GLN A 62 3.70 5.28 -9.87
CA GLN A 62 2.26 5.58 -9.82
C GLN A 62 1.70 5.64 -8.38
N ALA A 63 2.53 5.57 -7.34
CA ALA A 63 2.05 5.48 -5.95
C ALA A 63 1.06 6.60 -5.57
N ALA A 64 1.27 7.81 -6.08
CA ALA A 64 0.38 8.95 -5.86
C ALA A 64 -1.06 8.71 -6.39
N GLU A 65 -1.19 7.97 -7.49
CA GLU A 65 -2.49 7.64 -8.11
C GLU A 65 -3.25 6.58 -7.30
N TRP A 66 -2.51 5.66 -6.67
CA TRP A 66 -3.09 4.56 -5.88
C TRP A 66 -3.43 4.94 -4.44
N LEU A 67 -2.76 5.96 -3.88
CA LEU A 67 -2.90 6.35 -2.49
C LEU A 67 -4.35 6.67 -2.04
N PRO A 68 -5.20 7.35 -2.84
CA PRO A 68 -6.60 7.58 -2.46
C PRO A 68 -7.40 6.29 -2.28
N ALA A 69 -7.26 5.32 -3.20
CA ALA A 69 -7.96 4.03 -3.12
C ALA A 69 -7.48 3.20 -1.92
N LEU A 70 -6.17 3.22 -1.62
CA LEU A 70 -5.62 2.57 -0.43
C LEU A 70 -6.15 3.18 0.88
N ARG A 71 -6.30 4.51 0.93
CA ARG A 71 -6.90 5.18 2.10
C ARG A 71 -8.37 4.82 2.27
N GLN A 72 -9.12 4.75 1.17
CA GLN A 72 -10.51 4.31 1.20
C GLN A 72 -10.64 2.87 1.70
N TRP A 73 -9.76 1.97 1.27
CA TRP A 73 -9.71 0.60 1.79
C TRP A 73 -9.44 0.57 3.31
N LEU A 74 -8.45 1.35 3.79
CA LEU A 74 -8.18 1.48 5.22
C LEU A 74 -9.39 2.00 5.99
N GLU A 75 -10.06 3.04 5.50
CA GLU A 75 -11.26 3.59 6.14
C GLU A 75 -12.39 2.57 6.23
N GLN A 76 -12.60 1.76 5.19
CA GLN A 76 -13.58 0.68 5.21
C GLN A 76 -13.23 -0.38 6.25
N GLU A 77 -11.94 -0.73 6.35
CA GLU A 77 -11.46 -1.67 7.36
C GLU A 77 -11.61 -1.13 8.79
N CYS A 78 -11.33 0.15 9.04
CA CYS A 78 -11.60 0.82 10.32
C CYS A 78 -13.08 0.67 10.70
N ARG A 79 -13.99 1.03 9.77
CA ARG A 79 -15.45 0.92 10.00
C ARG A 79 -15.89 -0.51 10.29
N ARG A 80 -15.30 -1.50 9.59
CA ARG A 80 -15.62 -2.93 9.76
C ARG A 80 -15.15 -3.47 11.11
N THR A 81 -14.01 -2.98 11.61
CA THR A 81 -13.37 -3.48 12.84
C THR A 81 -13.68 -2.65 14.09
N GLY A 82 -14.23 -1.44 13.92
CA GLY A 82 -14.57 -0.53 15.02
C GLY A 82 -13.34 0.17 15.64
N VAL A 83 -12.24 0.28 14.88
CA VAL A 83 -10.98 0.92 15.27
C VAL A 83 -10.90 2.33 14.68
#